data_AF-A0A353Y3K9-F1
#
_entry.id   AF-A0A353Y3K9-F1
#
_cell.length_a   1.000
_cell.length_b   1.000
_cell.length_c   1.000
_cell.angle_alpha   90.00
_cell.angle_beta   90.00
_cell.angle_gamma   90.00
#
_symmetry.space_group_name_H-M   'P 1'
#
loop_
_entity.id
_entity.type
_entity.pdbx_description
1 polymer ?
#
loop_
_entity_poly.entity_id
_entity_poly.type
_entity_poly.pdbx_seq_one_letter_code
_entity_poly.pdbx_strand_id
1 'polypeptide(L)'
;MVAALVVVAYWRDRSADPGVTTEIALFLTFVLGVLSVPHPEIAAGGGVVVAGLLAARGPLQQFATQTLSEQELRNALVLAAAALVVLPLTPDVALPWLAGVNLRQLWRLVVLILAVQAAGDLALRLLGPRLGLALSGLISGLISSTATIAALGVRSREQPELRTACVAGAWFSTVSTSLMLLGLAFLIGDQPLLRILPFIGVALLAAVLLGALAYRRSPPSHGPRLTQGRAFNLRQALLLALLFAALAAGVAWLQETLGSLATLGAATVAGLADAHATSSAAMALAARGELSPSTMQLAVLLAFSSNTVAKMVAAYAAGGSAYGGRVSAGLLLVALSAWGSWWLWGSPG
;
A
#
# COMPACT_ATOMS: atom_id res chain seq x y z
N MET A 1 13.60 20.38 40.52
CA MET A 1 12.53 19.46 41.01
C MET A 1 12.55 18.12 40.30
N VAL A 2 12.55 18.05 38.96
CA VAL A 2 12.65 16.79 38.19
C VAL A 2 13.93 16.01 38.51
N ALA A 3 15.09 16.67 38.55
CA ALA A 3 16.35 16.03 38.95
C ALA A 3 16.31 15.45 40.38
N ALA A 4 15.60 16.11 41.31
CA ALA A 4 15.44 15.62 42.68
C ALA A 4 14.49 14.40 42.75
N LEU A 5 13.44 14.37 41.92
CA LEU A 5 12.55 13.21 41.81
C LEU A 5 13.24 12.01 41.15
N VAL A 6 14.11 12.24 40.16
CA VAL A 6 14.94 11.20 39.54
C VAL A 6 15.93 10.61 40.55
N VAL A 7 16.60 11.45 41.34
CA VAL A 7 17.52 10.99 42.40
C VAL A 7 16.80 10.17 43.48
N VAL A 8 15.59 10.60 43.89
CA VAL A 8 14.78 9.87 44.88
C VAL A 8 14.23 8.55 44.31
N ALA A 9 13.87 8.50 43.04
CA ALA A 9 13.46 7.27 42.36
C ALA A 9 14.63 6.28 42.24
N TYR A 10 15.82 6.77 41.89
CA TYR A 10 17.05 5.98 41.78
C TYR A 10 17.50 5.41 43.13
N TRP A 11 17.29 6.16 44.22
CA TRP A 11 17.64 5.71 45.57
C TRP A 11 16.67 4.67 46.15
N ARG A 12 15.44 4.61 45.62
CA ARG A 12 14.37 3.76 46.16
C ARG A 12 14.22 2.44 45.39
N ASP A 13 14.84 2.28 44.23
CA ASP A 13 14.74 1.07 43.42
C ASP A 13 15.92 0.11 43.68
N ARG A 14 15.60 -1.10 44.13
CA ARG A 14 16.54 -2.18 44.49
C ARG A 14 16.40 -3.36 43.50
N SER A 15 16.18 -3.04 42.23
CA SER A 15 15.89 -3.99 41.16
C SER A 15 17.02 -3.96 40.12
N ALA A 16 17.52 -5.13 39.71
CA ALA A 16 18.76 -5.33 38.94
C ALA A 16 18.70 -4.94 37.44
N ASP A 17 17.81 -4.01 37.03
CA ASP A 17 17.75 -3.54 35.65
C ASP A 17 17.09 -2.14 35.57
N PRO A 18 17.85 -1.03 35.72
CA PRO A 18 17.30 0.32 35.63
C PRO A 18 16.97 0.60 34.16
N GLY A 19 15.69 0.46 33.82
CA GLY A 19 15.22 0.59 32.45
C GLY A 19 15.36 2.01 31.93
N VAL A 20 16.34 2.24 31.04
CA VAL A 20 16.53 3.45 30.22
C VAL A 20 15.21 3.97 29.60
N THR A 21 14.26 3.07 29.34
CA THR A 21 12.92 3.40 28.83
C THR A 21 12.04 4.19 29.80
N THR A 22 12.19 3.99 31.11
CA THR A 22 11.40 4.70 32.14
C THR A 22 11.90 6.14 32.31
N GLU A 23 13.21 6.35 32.24
CA GLU A 23 13.81 7.68 32.32
C GLU A 23 13.48 8.54 31.09
N ILE A 24 13.56 7.94 29.89
CA ILE A 24 13.17 8.60 28.63
C ILE A 24 11.68 8.96 28.64
N ALA A 25 10.82 8.07 29.15
CA ALA A 25 9.39 8.36 29.29
C ALA A 25 9.12 9.54 30.22
N LEU A 26 9.76 9.58 31.39
CA LEU A 26 9.67 10.69 32.34
C LEU A 26 10.10 12.03 31.72
N PHE A 27 11.21 12.02 30.97
CA PHE A 27 11.69 13.20 30.25
C PHE A 27 10.70 13.65 29.17
N LEU A 28 10.19 12.74 28.34
CA LEU A 28 9.22 13.05 27.29
C LEU A 28 7.90 13.59 27.88
N THR A 29 7.39 12.99 28.96
CA THR A 29 6.19 13.49 29.64
C THR A 29 6.40 14.89 30.21
N PHE A 30 7.60 15.18 30.73
CA PHE A 30 7.94 16.54 31.18
C PHE A 30 7.97 17.55 30.02
N VAL A 31 8.65 17.22 28.91
CA VAL A 31 8.72 18.08 27.73
C VAL A 31 7.33 18.35 27.14
N LEU A 32 6.47 17.32 27.07
CA LEU A 32 5.08 17.46 26.63
C LEU A 32 4.26 18.33 27.59
N GLY A 33 4.48 18.20 28.90
CA GLY A 33 3.89 19.09 29.90
C GLY A 33 4.27 20.56 29.70
N VAL A 34 5.54 20.84 29.39
CA VAL A 34 6.01 22.20 29.06
C VAL A 34 5.39 22.70 27.76
N LEU A 35 5.31 21.85 26.72
CA LEU A 35 4.72 22.18 25.42
C LEU A 35 3.21 22.41 25.47
N SER A 36 2.51 21.96 26.51
CA SER A 36 1.06 22.15 26.65
C SER A 36 0.62 23.60 26.75
N VAL A 37 1.53 24.50 27.18
CA VAL A 37 1.25 25.94 27.30
C VAL A 37 1.28 26.65 25.93
N PRO A 38 2.36 26.55 25.13
CA PRO A 38 2.39 27.19 23.81
C PRO A 38 1.62 26.42 22.72
N HIS A 39 1.56 25.09 22.79
CA HIS A 39 1.01 24.23 21.72
C HIS A 39 0.18 23.06 22.29
N PRO A 40 -1.03 23.34 22.81
CA PRO A 40 -1.85 22.33 23.48
C PRO A 40 -2.21 21.13 22.59
N GLU A 41 -2.39 21.34 21.29
CA GLU A 41 -2.71 20.26 20.33
C GLU A 41 -1.55 19.27 20.15
N ILE A 42 -0.32 19.77 20.04
CA ILE A 42 0.89 18.94 19.90
C ILE A 42 1.19 18.21 21.20
N ALA A 43 1.00 18.88 22.35
CA ALA A 43 1.19 18.27 23.66
C ALA A 43 0.15 17.18 23.95
N ALA A 44 -1.12 17.39 23.59
CA ALA A 44 -2.18 16.40 23.72
C ALA A 44 -1.92 15.19 22.80
N GLY A 45 -1.63 15.43 21.52
CA GLY A 45 -1.30 14.35 20.57
C GLY A 45 -0.05 13.57 20.99
N GLY A 46 1.02 14.27 21.36
CA GLY A 46 2.25 13.66 21.85
C GLY A 46 2.06 12.89 23.17
N GLY A 47 1.21 13.41 24.07
CA GLY A 47 0.85 12.77 25.34
C GLY A 47 0.13 11.44 25.13
N VAL A 48 -0.85 11.41 24.21
CA VAL A 48 -1.55 10.17 23.82
C VAL A 48 -0.58 9.17 23.19
N VAL A 49 0.34 9.62 22.35
CA VAL A 49 1.37 8.75 21.74
C VAL A 49 2.30 8.15 22.80
N VAL A 50 2.84 8.97 23.71
CA VAL A 50 3.73 8.50 24.78
C VAL A 50 2.99 7.57 25.74
N ALA A 51 1.76 7.91 26.14
CA ALA A 51 0.92 7.05 26.98
C ALA A 51 0.58 5.72 26.29
N GLY A 52 0.27 5.76 24.98
CA GLY A 52 0.02 4.57 24.18
C GLY A 52 1.27 3.68 24.07
N LEU A 53 2.45 4.26 23.86
CA LEU A 53 3.72 3.53 23.83
C LEU A 53 4.05 2.89 25.18
N LEU A 54 3.80 3.59 26.29
CA LEU A 54 3.97 3.07 27.65
C LEU A 54 3.00 1.93 27.95
N ALA A 55 1.73 2.09 27.60
CA ALA A 55 0.71 1.05 27.76
C ALA A 55 1.03 -0.18 26.91
N ALA A 56 1.58 0.02 25.72
CA ALA A 56 1.99 -1.05 24.82
C ALA A 56 3.37 -1.63 25.16
N ARG A 57 4.15 -1.07 26.10
CA ARG A 57 5.53 -1.51 26.42
C ARG A 57 5.59 -2.99 26.75
N GLY A 58 4.73 -3.46 27.66
CA GLY A 58 4.69 -4.89 28.05
C GLY A 58 4.35 -5.82 26.88
N PRO A 59 3.22 -5.60 26.18
CA PRO A 59 2.85 -6.36 24.99
C PRO A 59 3.89 -6.30 23.87
N LEU A 60 4.46 -5.13 23.58
CA LEU A 60 5.49 -4.94 22.55
C LEU A 60 6.80 -5.63 22.91
N GLN A 61 7.19 -5.61 24.18
CA GLN A 61 8.42 -6.24 24.65
C GLN A 61 8.28 -7.76 24.69
N GLN A 62 7.13 -8.29 25.12
CA GLN A 62 6.83 -9.72 24.98
C GLN A 62 6.71 -10.15 23.52
N PHE A 63 6.07 -9.35 22.67
CA PHE A 63 6.01 -9.60 21.23
C PHE A 63 7.42 -9.62 20.61
N ALA A 64 8.26 -8.64 20.94
CA ALA A 64 9.62 -8.55 20.42
C ALA A 64 10.56 -9.65 20.92
N THR A 65 10.38 -10.13 22.16
CA THR A 65 11.29 -11.13 22.76
C THR A 65 10.81 -12.57 22.63
N GLN A 66 9.49 -12.82 22.67
CA GLN A 66 8.93 -14.17 22.64
C GLN A 66 8.36 -14.55 21.28
N THR A 67 7.96 -13.56 20.47
CA THR A 67 7.33 -13.85 19.18
C THR A 67 8.22 -13.49 17.99
N LEU A 68 8.89 -12.35 17.93
CA LEU A 68 9.72 -12.02 16.78
C LEU A 68 11.01 -12.84 16.77
N SER A 69 11.26 -13.51 15.65
CA SER A 69 12.58 -14.07 15.35
C SER A 69 13.59 -12.95 15.15
N GLU A 70 14.87 -13.21 15.40
CA GLU A 70 15.97 -12.28 15.16
C GLU A 70 15.97 -11.71 13.73
N GLN A 71 15.53 -12.54 12.78
CA GLN A 71 15.39 -12.16 11.37
C GLN A 71 14.23 -11.17 11.14
N GLU A 72 13.07 -11.39 11.77
CA GLU A 72 11.93 -10.47 11.69
C GLU A 72 12.24 -9.12 12.36
N LEU A 73 13.00 -9.13 13.46
CA LEU A 73 13.46 -7.92 14.12
C LEU A 73 14.42 -7.13 13.21
N ARG A 74 15.41 -7.80 12.60
CA ARG A 74 16.30 -7.17 11.61
C ARG A 74 15.51 -6.57 10.45
N ASN A 75 14.53 -7.30 9.94
CA ASN A 75 13.64 -6.85 8.89
C ASN A 75 12.84 -5.59 9.31
N ALA A 76 12.26 -5.59 10.50
CA ALA A 76 11.56 -4.42 11.05
C ALA A 76 12.50 -3.21 11.22
N LEU A 77 13.75 -3.43 11.66
CA LEU A 77 14.76 -2.38 11.76
C LEU A 77 15.16 -1.82 10.39
N VAL A 78 15.28 -2.67 9.36
CA VAL A 78 15.53 -2.20 7.97
C VAL A 78 14.37 -1.35 7.47
N LEU A 79 13.12 -1.78 7.69
CA LEU A 79 11.94 -0.99 7.35
C LEU A 79 11.91 0.34 8.11
N ALA A 80 12.20 0.32 9.41
CA ALA A 80 12.23 1.52 10.25
C ALA A 80 13.35 2.48 9.82
N ALA A 81 14.55 1.98 9.52
CA ALA A 81 15.63 2.80 8.99
C ALA A 81 15.27 3.40 7.63
N ALA A 82 14.68 2.61 6.73
CA ALA A 82 14.22 3.11 5.44
C ALA A 82 13.15 4.21 5.59
N ALA A 83 12.17 4.01 6.48
CA ALA A 83 11.03 4.92 6.65
C ALA A 83 11.35 6.17 7.49
N LEU A 84 12.13 6.03 8.57
CA LEU A 84 12.35 7.07 9.58
C LEU A 84 13.70 7.77 9.46
N VAL A 85 14.67 7.17 8.76
CA VAL A 85 15.99 7.77 8.56
C VAL A 85 16.16 8.19 7.11
N VAL A 86 16.07 7.24 6.18
CA VAL A 86 16.38 7.55 4.77
C VAL A 86 15.31 8.43 4.13
N LEU A 87 14.02 8.11 4.30
CA LEU A 87 12.93 8.87 3.70
C LEU A 87 12.91 10.38 4.07
N PRO A 88 13.06 10.80 5.35
CA PRO A 88 13.13 12.22 5.66
C PRO A 88 14.38 12.89 5.07
N LEU A 89 15.52 12.18 5.05
CA LEU A 89 16.78 12.66 4.50
C LEU A 89 16.81 12.75 2.97
N THR A 90 15.99 11.95 2.25
CA THR A 90 15.95 12.03 0.78
C THR A 90 15.44 13.39 0.30
N PRO A 91 16.15 14.11 -0.58
CA PRO A 91 15.71 15.40 -1.10
C PRO A 91 14.33 15.32 -1.75
N ASP A 92 13.46 16.29 -1.48
CA ASP A 92 12.16 16.42 -2.14
C ASP A 92 12.26 17.24 -3.44
N VAL A 93 13.16 16.82 -4.33
CA VAL A 93 13.45 17.54 -5.58
C VAL A 93 13.26 16.59 -6.75
N ALA A 94 12.45 17.02 -7.71
CA ALA A 94 12.33 16.37 -9.01
C ALA A 94 13.67 16.47 -9.74
N LEU A 95 14.27 15.33 -10.10
CA LEU A 95 15.57 15.30 -10.74
C LEU A 95 15.39 15.46 -12.27
N PRO A 96 15.94 16.51 -12.90
CA PRO A 96 15.75 16.76 -14.34
C PRO A 96 16.27 15.61 -15.20
N TRP A 97 17.37 14.99 -14.79
CA TRP A 97 17.99 13.84 -15.48
C TRP A 97 17.22 12.53 -15.32
N LEU A 98 16.23 12.47 -14.42
CA LEU A 98 15.32 11.34 -14.22
C LEU A 98 13.93 11.60 -14.80
N ALA A 99 13.83 12.43 -15.85
CA ALA A 99 12.56 12.84 -16.46
C ALA A 99 11.55 13.41 -15.45
N GLY A 100 12.03 14.16 -14.45
CA GLY A 100 11.19 14.79 -13.43
C GLY A 100 10.74 13.85 -12.30
N VAL A 101 11.19 12.59 -12.28
CA VAL A 101 10.88 11.67 -11.17
C VAL A 101 11.55 12.14 -9.88
N ASN A 102 10.75 12.16 -8.81
CA ASN A 102 11.18 12.59 -7.48
C ASN A 102 11.77 11.41 -6.69
N LEU A 103 12.98 11.58 -6.15
CA LEU A 103 13.70 10.55 -5.40
C LEU A 103 12.96 10.16 -4.10
N ARG A 104 12.30 11.13 -3.44
CA ARG A 104 11.47 10.87 -2.26
C ARG A 104 10.26 10.01 -2.63
N GLN A 105 9.64 10.23 -3.78
CA GLN A 105 8.50 9.43 -4.25
C GLN A 105 8.93 7.99 -4.58
N LEU A 106 10.10 7.83 -5.21
CA LEU A 106 10.72 6.52 -5.41
C LEU A 106 10.94 5.78 -4.08
N TRP A 107 11.49 6.48 -3.10
CA TRP A 107 11.78 5.91 -1.79
C TRP A 107 10.49 5.57 -1.01
N ARG A 108 9.42 6.37 -1.14
CA ARG A 108 8.09 6.02 -0.61
C ARG A 108 7.60 4.68 -1.16
N LEU A 109 7.79 4.41 -2.46
CA LEU A 109 7.43 3.11 -3.04
C LEU A 109 8.25 1.95 -2.42
N VAL A 110 9.54 2.15 -2.19
CA VAL A 110 10.40 1.15 -1.51
C VAL A 110 9.86 0.86 -0.11
N VAL A 111 9.59 1.92 0.68
CA VAL A 111 9.04 1.79 2.04
C VAL A 111 7.69 1.09 2.03
N LEU A 112 6.80 1.42 1.07
CA LEU A 112 5.51 0.76 0.92
C LEU A 112 5.66 -0.73 0.61
N ILE A 113 6.53 -1.11 -0.35
CA ILE A 113 6.76 -2.52 -0.68
C ILE A 113 7.26 -3.29 0.55
N LEU A 114 8.21 -2.73 1.30
CA LEU A 114 8.73 -3.34 2.54
C LEU A 114 7.66 -3.43 3.63
N ALA A 115 6.85 -2.39 3.81
CA ALA A 115 5.76 -2.37 4.79
C ALA A 115 4.68 -3.42 4.45
N VAL A 116 4.33 -3.59 3.18
CA VAL A 116 3.38 -4.62 2.74
C VAL A 116 3.96 -6.02 2.91
N GLN A 117 5.25 -6.22 2.66
CA GLN A 117 5.91 -7.49 2.99
C GLN A 117 5.78 -7.78 4.50
N ALA A 118 6.08 -6.79 5.34
CA ALA A 118 5.99 -6.90 6.80
C ALA A 118 4.57 -7.24 7.29
N ALA A 119 3.58 -6.48 6.83
CA ALA A 119 2.19 -6.71 7.15
C ALA A 119 1.74 -8.10 6.68
N GLY A 120 2.20 -8.54 5.51
CA GLY A 120 1.92 -9.86 4.99
C GLY A 120 2.54 -10.99 5.80
N ASP A 121 3.75 -10.83 6.34
CA ASP A 121 4.37 -11.83 7.23
C ASP A 121 3.61 -11.93 8.55
N LEU A 122 3.20 -10.79 9.11
CA LEU A 122 2.37 -10.75 10.31
C LEU A 122 1.00 -11.42 10.06
N ALA A 123 0.35 -11.09 8.95
CA ALA A 123 -0.95 -11.67 8.59
C ALA A 123 -0.85 -13.17 8.34
N LEU A 124 0.21 -13.64 7.67
CA LEU A 124 0.52 -15.06 7.49
C LEU A 124 0.62 -15.79 8.82
N ARG A 125 1.29 -15.17 9.79
CA ARG A 125 1.54 -15.77 11.10
C ARG A 125 0.29 -15.80 11.98
N LEU A 126 -0.53 -14.75 11.95
CA LEU A 126 -1.73 -14.63 12.78
C LEU A 126 -2.94 -15.40 12.20
N LEU A 127 -3.08 -15.40 10.88
CA LEU A 127 -4.29 -15.87 10.18
C LEU A 127 -4.03 -17.05 9.23
N GLY A 128 -2.77 -17.51 9.15
CA GLY A 128 -2.34 -18.58 8.26
C GLY A 128 -2.21 -18.16 6.79
N PRO A 129 -1.65 -19.03 5.93
CA PRO A 129 -1.38 -18.70 4.52
C PRO A 129 -2.56 -18.25 3.68
N ARG A 130 -3.69 -18.94 3.82
CA ARG A 130 -4.88 -18.68 3.01
C ARG A 130 -5.51 -17.34 3.33
N LEU A 131 -5.84 -17.12 4.60
CA LEU A 131 -6.59 -15.94 5.04
C LEU A 131 -5.67 -14.74 5.22
N GLY A 132 -4.47 -14.95 5.75
CA GLY A 132 -3.46 -13.91 5.97
C GLY A 132 -3.07 -13.18 4.68
N LEU A 133 -2.75 -13.91 3.61
CA LEU A 133 -2.37 -13.28 2.33
C LEU A 133 -3.56 -12.64 1.61
N ALA A 134 -4.75 -13.23 1.71
CA ALA A 134 -5.97 -12.65 1.13
C ALA A 134 -6.30 -11.30 1.77
N LEU A 135 -6.36 -11.25 3.11
CA LEU A 135 -6.66 -10.02 3.85
C LEU A 135 -5.52 -9.00 3.78
N SER A 136 -4.26 -9.45 3.85
CA SER A 136 -3.12 -8.56 3.63
C SER A 136 -3.19 -7.92 2.25
N GLY A 137 -3.60 -8.68 1.22
CA GLY A 137 -3.79 -8.17 -0.14
C GLY A 137 -4.87 -7.10 -0.23
N LEU A 138 -6.01 -7.32 0.44
CA LEU A 138 -7.11 -6.35 0.53
C LEU A 138 -6.69 -5.08 1.29
N ILE A 139 -6.17 -5.22 2.51
CA ILE A 139 -5.83 -4.07 3.36
C ILE A 139 -4.68 -3.26 2.75
N SER A 140 -3.62 -3.93 2.29
CA SER A 140 -2.48 -3.27 1.66
C SER A 140 -2.83 -2.70 0.29
N GLY A 141 -3.81 -3.31 -0.40
CA GLY A 141 -4.31 -2.84 -1.68
C GLY A 141 -5.01 -1.49 -1.62
N LEU A 142 -5.60 -1.14 -0.47
CA LEU A 142 -6.17 0.20 -0.22
C LEU A 142 -5.09 1.29 -0.14
N ILE A 143 -3.87 0.92 0.25
CA ILE A 143 -2.74 1.85 0.30
C ILE A 143 -2.09 1.92 -1.08
N SER A 144 -1.70 0.76 -1.63
CA SER A 144 -1.16 0.66 -2.99
C SER A 144 -1.31 -0.76 -3.52
N SER A 145 -2.26 -0.94 -4.44
CA SER A 145 -2.50 -2.24 -5.07
C SER A 145 -1.33 -2.73 -5.93
N THR A 146 -0.63 -1.83 -6.61
CA THR A 146 0.54 -2.16 -7.44
C THR A 146 1.73 -2.62 -6.58
N ALA A 147 2.04 -1.89 -5.50
CA ALA A 147 3.08 -2.30 -4.56
C ALA A 147 2.73 -3.62 -3.87
N THR A 148 1.45 -3.83 -3.56
CA THR A 148 0.95 -5.08 -2.97
C THR A 148 1.14 -6.28 -3.90
N ILE A 149 0.78 -6.15 -5.18
CA ILE A 149 1.00 -7.21 -6.17
C ILE A 149 2.49 -7.48 -6.35
N ALA A 150 3.33 -6.44 -6.35
CA ALA A 150 4.78 -6.61 -6.41
C ALA A 150 5.31 -7.37 -5.18
N ALA A 151 4.92 -6.97 -3.96
CA ALA A 151 5.31 -7.62 -2.71
C ALA A 151 4.87 -9.10 -2.66
N LEU A 152 3.63 -9.40 -3.07
CA LEU A 152 3.13 -10.78 -3.16
C LEU A 152 3.84 -11.57 -4.27
N GLY A 153 4.27 -10.92 -5.34
CA GLY A 153 5.10 -11.52 -6.39
C GLY A 153 6.48 -11.93 -5.87
N VAL A 154 7.16 -11.04 -5.15
CA VAL A 154 8.44 -11.34 -4.47
C VAL A 154 8.28 -12.58 -3.59
N ARG A 155 7.25 -12.60 -2.73
CA ARG A 155 6.98 -13.75 -1.85
C ARG A 155 6.66 -15.02 -2.64
N SER A 156 5.83 -14.94 -3.67
CA SER A 156 5.51 -16.09 -4.52
C SER A 156 6.72 -16.68 -5.24
N ARG A 157 7.75 -15.88 -5.50
CA ARG A 157 9.00 -16.33 -6.12
C ARG A 157 9.91 -17.01 -5.10
N GLU A 158 9.97 -16.46 -3.89
CA GLU A 158 10.78 -17.00 -2.80
C GLU A 158 10.18 -18.27 -2.16
N GLN A 159 8.85 -18.35 -2.11
CA GLN A 159 8.09 -19.47 -1.55
C GLN A 159 7.04 -19.97 -2.56
N PRO A 160 7.45 -20.82 -3.52
CA PRO A 160 6.55 -21.35 -4.55
C PRO A 160 5.31 -22.05 -3.99
N GLU A 161 5.39 -22.67 -2.79
CA GLU A 161 4.23 -23.29 -2.14
C GLU A 161 3.12 -22.29 -1.79
N LEU A 162 3.45 -21.02 -1.54
CA LEU A 162 2.47 -19.97 -1.22
C LEU A 162 1.87 -19.28 -2.44
N ARG A 163 2.26 -19.68 -3.66
CA ARG A 163 1.89 -19.00 -4.90
C ARG A 163 0.39 -18.81 -5.06
N THR A 164 -0.41 -19.86 -4.82
CA THR A 164 -1.88 -19.77 -4.98
C THR A 164 -2.50 -18.76 -4.01
N ALA A 165 -1.99 -18.70 -2.78
CA ALA A 165 -2.43 -17.74 -1.78
C ALA A 165 -1.95 -16.31 -2.11
N CYS A 166 -0.75 -16.15 -2.69
CA CYS A 166 -0.27 -14.87 -3.19
C CYS A 166 -1.10 -14.36 -4.38
N VAL A 167 -1.56 -15.26 -5.27
CA VAL A 167 -2.49 -14.92 -6.37
C VAL A 167 -3.84 -14.48 -5.81
N ALA A 168 -4.36 -15.19 -4.79
CA ALA A 168 -5.60 -14.76 -4.10
C ALA A 168 -5.45 -13.35 -3.51
N GLY A 169 -4.35 -13.08 -2.80
CA GLY A 169 -4.04 -11.76 -2.26
C GLY A 169 -3.94 -10.67 -3.34
N ALA A 170 -3.37 -10.98 -4.51
CA ALA A 170 -3.29 -10.05 -5.63
C ALA A 170 -4.67 -9.66 -6.17
N TRP A 171 -5.59 -10.62 -6.28
CA TRP A 171 -6.95 -10.35 -6.72
C TRP A 171 -7.77 -9.61 -5.66
N PHE A 172 -7.59 -9.93 -4.36
CA PHE A 172 -8.16 -9.11 -3.27
C PHE A 172 -7.58 -7.69 -3.23
N SER A 173 -6.33 -7.50 -3.64
CA SER A 173 -5.78 -6.14 -3.84
C SER A 173 -6.54 -5.35 -4.91
N THR A 174 -7.07 -6.04 -5.93
CA THR A 174 -7.89 -5.42 -6.98
C THR A 174 -9.30 -5.10 -6.52
N VAL A 175 -9.87 -5.89 -5.61
CA VAL A 175 -11.11 -5.53 -4.87
C VAL A 175 -10.95 -4.17 -4.21
N SER A 176 -9.81 -3.94 -3.53
CA SER A 176 -9.48 -2.66 -2.90
C SER A 176 -9.49 -1.48 -3.87
N THR A 177 -8.92 -1.65 -5.06
CA THR A 177 -8.93 -0.62 -6.11
C THR A 177 -10.36 -0.24 -6.50
N SER A 178 -11.21 -1.24 -6.75
CA SER A 178 -12.60 -0.99 -7.13
C SER A 178 -13.39 -0.33 -6.00
N LEU A 179 -13.18 -0.77 -4.74
CA LEU A 179 -13.79 -0.15 -3.57
C LEU A 179 -13.35 1.31 -3.40
N MET A 180 -12.07 1.61 -3.60
CA MET A 180 -11.55 2.98 -3.48
C MET A 180 -12.13 3.88 -4.58
N LEU A 181 -12.25 3.40 -5.82
CA LEU A 181 -12.89 4.17 -6.90
C LEU A 181 -14.38 4.45 -6.62
N LEU A 182 -15.12 3.46 -6.12
CA LEU A 182 -16.53 3.65 -5.73
C LEU A 182 -16.66 4.59 -4.53
N GLY A 183 -15.75 4.50 -3.56
CA GLY A 183 -15.70 5.41 -2.41
C GLY A 183 -15.39 6.85 -2.82
N LEU A 184 -14.45 7.05 -3.76
CA LEU A 184 -14.17 8.38 -4.34
C LEU A 184 -15.38 8.93 -5.09
N ALA A 185 -16.07 8.11 -5.87
CA ALA A 185 -17.27 8.53 -6.58
C ALA A 185 -18.39 8.93 -5.61
N PHE A 186 -18.60 8.13 -4.56
CA PHE A 186 -19.55 8.43 -3.49
C PHE A 186 -19.25 9.76 -2.80
N LEU A 187 -17.97 10.04 -2.52
CA LEU A 187 -17.56 11.29 -1.88
C LEU A 187 -17.76 12.52 -2.79
N ILE A 188 -17.63 12.36 -4.11
CA ILE A 188 -17.80 13.46 -5.08
C ILE A 188 -19.28 13.75 -5.32
N GLY A 189 -20.13 12.72 -5.37
CA GLY A 189 -21.58 12.87 -5.43
C GLY A 189 -22.32 11.72 -6.10
N ASP A 190 -23.65 11.74 -5.99
CA ASP A 190 -24.51 10.64 -6.45
C ASP A 190 -24.45 10.42 -7.97
N GLN A 191 -24.35 11.50 -8.75
CA GLN A 191 -24.33 11.43 -10.22
C GLN A 191 -23.10 10.66 -10.75
N PRO A 192 -21.85 11.01 -10.41
CA PRO A 192 -20.69 10.19 -10.76
C PRO A 192 -20.80 8.74 -10.29
N LEU A 193 -21.24 8.51 -9.04
CA LEU A 193 -21.39 7.16 -8.49
C LEU A 193 -22.33 6.30 -9.33
N LEU A 194 -23.57 6.75 -9.57
CA LEU A 194 -24.57 6.02 -10.34
C LEU A 194 -24.10 5.73 -11.77
N ARG A 195 -23.26 6.60 -12.34
CA ARG A 195 -22.73 6.46 -13.69
C ARG A 195 -21.59 5.46 -13.79
N ILE A 196 -20.78 5.28 -12.74
CA ILE A 196 -19.65 4.33 -12.75
C ILE A 196 -19.96 2.99 -12.10
N LEU A 197 -20.95 2.95 -11.20
CA LEU A 197 -21.33 1.79 -10.42
C LEU A 197 -21.59 0.53 -11.26
N PRO A 198 -22.23 0.59 -12.45
CA PRO A 198 -22.53 -0.62 -13.20
C PRO A 198 -21.25 -1.35 -13.65
N PHE A 199 -20.28 -0.63 -14.22
CA PHE A 199 -19.06 -1.26 -14.74
C PHE A 199 -17.98 -1.49 -13.68
N ILE A 200 -17.79 -0.58 -12.72
CA ILE A 200 -16.85 -0.81 -11.61
C ILE A 200 -17.42 -1.84 -10.63
N GLY A 201 -18.75 -1.89 -10.45
CA GLY A 201 -19.42 -2.90 -9.63
C GLY A 201 -19.28 -4.30 -10.21
N VAL A 202 -19.43 -4.48 -11.52
CA VAL A 202 -19.15 -5.77 -12.19
C VAL A 202 -17.67 -6.15 -12.06
N ALA A 203 -16.75 -5.19 -12.23
CA ALA A 203 -15.32 -5.42 -12.02
C ALA A 203 -14.99 -5.83 -10.57
N LEU A 204 -15.64 -5.20 -9.59
CA LEU A 204 -15.55 -5.56 -8.17
C LEU A 204 -16.03 -6.99 -7.94
N LEU A 205 -17.20 -7.35 -8.45
CA LEU A 205 -17.75 -8.71 -8.33
C LEU A 205 -16.82 -9.74 -8.96
N ALA A 206 -16.30 -9.48 -10.17
CA ALA A 206 -15.33 -10.34 -10.83
C ALA A 206 -14.06 -10.53 -9.99
N ALA A 207 -13.52 -9.45 -9.42
CA ALA A 207 -12.34 -9.51 -8.56
C ALA A 207 -12.60 -10.31 -7.26
N VAL A 208 -13.77 -10.15 -6.64
CA VAL A 208 -14.20 -10.91 -5.46
C VAL A 208 -14.35 -12.39 -5.79
N LEU A 209 -15.02 -12.73 -6.90
CA LEU A 209 -15.23 -14.12 -7.32
C LEU A 209 -13.91 -14.83 -7.64
N LEU A 210 -13.01 -14.16 -8.36
CA LEU A 210 -11.68 -14.69 -8.65
C LEU A 210 -10.87 -14.87 -7.36
N GLY A 211 -10.84 -13.85 -6.49
CA GLY A 211 -10.18 -13.89 -5.19
C GLY A 211 -10.70 -15.04 -4.32
N ALA A 212 -12.01 -15.20 -4.22
CA ALA A 212 -12.67 -16.28 -3.49
C ALA A 212 -12.35 -17.65 -4.09
N LEU A 213 -12.32 -17.79 -5.42
CA LEU A 213 -11.97 -19.04 -6.08
C LEU A 213 -10.51 -19.43 -5.81
N ALA A 214 -9.56 -18.49 -5.92
CA ALA A 214 -8.16 -18.73 -5.57
C ALA A 214 -7.98 -19.04 -4.08
N TYR A 215 -8.73 -18.36 -3.20
CA TYR A 215 -8.74 -18.66 -1.78
C TYR A 215 -9.19 -20.09 -1.50
N ARG A 216 -10.29 -20.54 -2.12
CA ARG A 216 -10.80 -21.92 -1.96
C ARG A 216 -9.84 -22.97 -2.53
N ARG A 217 -9.13 -22.66 -3.62
CA ARG A 217 -8.15 -23.56 -4.27
C ARG A 217 -6.78 -23.58 -3.60
N SER A 218 -6.44 -22.56 -2.82
CA SER A 218 -5.19 -22.55 -2.05
C SER A 218 -5.23 -23.72 -1.08
N PRO A 219 -4.25 -24.63 -0.97
CA PRO A 219 -4.29 -25.74 -0.03
C PRO A 219 -4.18 -25.24 1.43
N PRO A 220 -4.71 -25.97 2.43
CA PRO A 220 -4.57 -25.57 3.83
C PRO A 220 -3.17 -25.96 4.25
N SER A 221 -2.27 -24.98 4.39
CA SER A 221 -0.92 -25.25 4.85
C SER A 221 -0.94 -25.72 6.30
N HIS A 222 -0.76 -27.02 6.52
CA HIS A 222 -0.45 -27.61 7.82
C HIS A 222 1.03 -27.99 7.80
N GLY A 223 1.88 -27.10 8.32
CA GLY A 223 3.31 -27.35 8.39
C GLY A 223 3.94 -26.52 9.51
N PRO A 224 4.60 -27.15 10.50
CA PRO A 224 5.39 -26.42 11.48
C PRO A 224 6.61 -25.84 10.77
N ARG A 225 6.76 -24.51 10.83
CA ARG A 225 7.83 -23.70 10.21
C ARG A 225 7.65 -23.53 8.69
N LEU A 226 6.78 -22.59 8.31
CA LEU A 226 7.14 -21.71 7.19
C LEU A 226 8.53 -21.17 7.52
N THR A 227 9.50 -21.55 6.70
CA THR A 227 10.93 -21.29 6.87
C THR A 227 11.12 -19.85 7.31
N GLN A 228 11.88 -19.63 8.41
CA GLN A 228 12.29 -18.32 8.90
C GLN A 228 12.60 -17.42 7.70
N GLY A 229 11.71 -16.45 7.50
CA GLY A 229 11.57 -15.72 6.24
C GLY A 229 12.89 -15.13 5.83
N ARG A 230 13.29 -15.32 4.56
CA ARG A 230 14.40 -14.56 4.00
C ARG A 230 14.13 -13.07 4.21
N ALA A 231 15.21 -12.32 4.43
CA ALA A 231 15.17 -10.91 4.78
C ALA A 231 14.27 -10.14 3.81
N PHE A 232 13.54 -9.13 4.29
CA PHE A 232 12.85 -8.18 3.42
C PHE A 232 13.79 -7.82 2.30
N ASN A 233 13.37 -8.08 1.07
CA ASN A 233 14.31 -8.05 -0.02
C ASN A 233 14.44 -6.61 -0.49
N LEU A 234 15.18 -5.80 0.27
CA LEU A 234 15.44 -4.38 0.01
C LEU A 234 15.94 -4.20 -1.42
N ARG A 235 16.78 -5.11 -1.90
CA ARG A 235 17.24 -5.14 -3.29
C ARG A 235 16.08 -5.29 -4.28
N GLN A 236 15.17 -6.24 -4.06
CA GLN A 236 13.99 -6.39 -4.93
C GLN A 236 13.04 -5.20 -4.83
N ALA A 237 12.84 -4.63 -3.63
CA ALA A 237 12.03 -3.43 -3.44
C ALA A 237 12.64 -2.23 -4.20
N LEU A 238 13.96 -2.04 -4.14
CA LEU A 238 14.68 -1.02 -4.89
C LEU A 238 14.59 -1.23 -6.41
N LEU A 239 14.79 -2.46 -6.88
CA LEU A 239 14.67 -2.80 -8.30
C LEU A 239 13.25 -2.54 -8.84
N LEU A 240 12.23 -2.94 -8.08
CA LEU A 240 10.84 -2.69 -8.43
C LEU A 240 10.51 -1.20 -8.43
N ALA A 241 10.94 -0.48 -7.38
CA ALA A 241 10.76 0.96 -7.31
C ALA A 241 11.41 1.65 -8.52
N LEU A 242 12.65 1.28 -8.87
CA LEU A 242 13.35 1.82 -10.04
C LEU A 242 12.61 1.53 -11.35
N LEU A 243 12.07 0.31 -11.51
CA LEU A 243 11.25 -0.05 -12.65
C LEU A 243 9.98 0.82 -12.74
N PHE A 244 9.30 1.07 -11.60
CA PHE A 244 8.14 1.97 -11.57
C PHE A 244 8.52 3.42 -11.85
N ALA A 245 9.67 3.89 -11.36
CA ALA A 245 10.18 5.20 -11.73
C ALA A 245 10.44 5.31 -13.23
N ALA A 246 11.06 4.31 -13.85
CA ALA A 246 11.29 4.30 -15.29
C ALA A 246 9.97 4.31 -16.08
N LEU A 247 8.96 3.56 -15.62
CA LEU A 247 7.60 3.61 -16.18
C LEU A 247 6.97 5.00 -16.04
N ALA A 248 7.00 5.58 -14.84
CA ALA A 248 6.45 6.91 -14.58
C ALA A 248 7.18 8.00 -15.38
N ALA A 249 8.50 7.90 -15.53
CA ALA A 249 9.31 8.76 -16.39
C ALA A 249 8.90 8.64 -17.86
N GLY A 250 8.75 7.42 -18.38
CA GLY A 250 8.30 7.19 -19.76
C GLY A 250 6.89 7.74 -20.02
N VAL A 251 6.02 7.62 -19.02
CA VAL A 251 4.66 8.19 -19.01
C VAL A 251 4.71 9.71 -19.05
N ALA A 252 5.50 10.36 -18.17
CA ALA A 252 5.65 11.81 -18.14
C ALA A 252 6.21 12.37 -19.45
N TRP A 253 7.23 11.71 -20.02
CA TRP A 253 7.80 12.07 -21.33
C TRP A 253 6.76 11.98 -22.46
N LEU A 254 5.89 10.97 -22.42
CA LEU A 254 4.79 10.85 -23.38
C LEU A 254 3.78 12.00 -23.25
N GLN A 255 3.52 12.48 -22.03
CA GLN A 255 2.63 13.62 -21.81
C GLN A 255 3.20 14.93 -22.36
N GLU A 256 4.49 15.18 -22.15
CA GLU A 256 5.16 16.39 -22.65
C GLU A 256 5.17 16.44 -24.19
N THR A 257 5.33 15.28 -24.84
CA THR A 257 5.43 15.19 -26.30
C THR A 257 4.07 15.20 -27.02
N LEU A 258 3.02 14.64 -26.40
CA LEU A 258 1.67 14.56 -27.02
C LEU A 258 0.84 15.86 -26.85
N GLY A 259 1.27 16.79 -25.99
CA GLY A 259 0.61 18.08 -25.80
C GLY A 259 -0.84 17.99 -25.29
N SER A 260 -1.61 19.08 -25.41
CA SER A 260 -3.02 19.17 -24.97
C SER A 260 -4.02 18.44 -25.91
N LEU A 261 -3.55 17.79 -26.97
CA LEU A 261 -4.36 17.34 -28.11
C LEU A 261 -4.94 15.92 -27.99
N ALA A 262 -4.88 15.29 -26.81
CA ALA A 262 -5.53 14.01 -26.59
C ALA A 262 -6.09 13.92 -25.16
N THR A 263 -7.26 14.46 -24.87
CA THR A 263 -7.88 14.35 -23.53
C THR A 263 -8.08 12.90 -23.06
N LEU A 264 -8.33 11.96 -23.99
CA LEU A 264 -8.41 10.53 -23.69
C LEU A 264 -7.03 9.84 -23.64
N GLY A 265 -6.09 10.25 -24.50
CA GLY A 265 -4.70 9.75 -24.46
C GLY A 265 -3.92 10.26 -23.25
N ALA A 266 -4.23 11.46 -22.77
CA ALA A 266 -3.71 12.00 -21.52
C ALA A 266 -4.28 11.23 -20.32
N ALA A 267 -5.55 10.81 -20.35
CA ALA A 267 -6.16 10.00 -19.30
C ALA A 267 -5.56 8.58 -19.22
N THR A 268 -5.24 7.94 -20.35
CA THR A 268 -4.53 6.64 -20.33
C THR A 268 -3.14 6.79 -19.73
N VAL A 269 -2.40 7.82 -20.15
CA VAL A 269 -1.04 8.06 -19.69
C VAL A 269 -1.04 8.50 -18.21
N ALA A 270 -1.89 9.46 -17.82
CA ALA A 270 -2.05 9.89 -16.42
C ALA A 270 -2.54 8.74 -15.51
N GLY A 271 -3.40 7.86 -16.03
CA GLY A 271 -3.85 6.67 -15.31
C GLY A 271 -2.74 5.64 -15.04
N LEU A 272 -1.64 5.66 -15.80
CA LEU A 272 -0.46 4.84 -15.49
C LEU A 272 0.33 5.40 -14.29
N ALA A 273 0.31 6.73 -14.09
CA ALA A 273 0.95 7.38 -12.96
C ALA A 273 0.08 7.28 -11.70
N ASP A 274 -1.18 7.67 -11.80
CA ASP A 274 -2.16 7.56 -10.71
C ASP A 274 -3.59 7.46 -11.26
N ALA A 275 -4.12 6.24 -11.27
CA ALA A 275 -5.48 5.97 -11.71
C ALA A 275 -6.55 6.53 -10.77
N HIS A 276 -6.27 6.66 -9.48
CA HIS A 276 -7.24 7.18 -8.51
C HIS A 276 -7.36 8.69 -8.66
N ALA A 277 -6.25 9.41 -8.73
CA ALA A 277 -6.24 10.85 -8.97
C ALA A 277 -6.90 11.18 -10.32
N THR A 278 -6.51 10.49 -11.39
CA THR A 278 -7.08 10.68 -12.74
C THR A 278 -8.60 10.44 -12.75
N SER A 279 -9.06 9.35 -12.13
CA SER A 279 -10.50 9.05 -12.06
C SER A 279 -11.25 10.09 -11.22
N SER A 280 -10.70 10.48 -10.06
CA SER A 280 -11.32 11.50 -9.20
C SER A 280 -11.42 12.86 -9.86
N ALA A 281 -10.41 13.27 -10.64
CA ALA A 281 -10.42 14.52 -11.38
C ALA A 281 -11.51 14.51 -12.46
N ALA A 282 -11.62 13.43 -13.24
CA ALA A 282 -12.67 13.28 -14.24
C ALA A 282 -14.07 13.29 -13.62
N MET A 283 -14.26 12.61 -12.49
CA MET A 283 -15.52 12.62 -11.74
C MET A 283 -15.86 14.01 -11.19
N ALA A 284 -14.88 14.73 -10.66
CA ALA A 284 -15.07 16.08 -10.10
C ALA A 284 -15.42 17.11 -11.19
N LEU A 285 -14.79 17.03 -12.37
CA LEU A 285 -15.14 17.89 -13.51
C LEU A 285 -16.54 17.60 -14.03
N ALA A 286 -16.92 16.31 -14.11
CA ALA A 286 -18.27 15.92 -14.50
C ALA A 286 -19.33 16.39 -13.50
N ALA A 287 -19.03 16.34 -12.19
CA ALA A 287 -19.93 16.83 -11.15
C ALA A 287 -20.18 18.35 -11.24
N ARG A 288 -19.24 19.11 -11.79
CA ARG A 288 -19.37 20.56 -12.05
C ARG A 288 -20.03 20.88 -13.40
N GLY A 289 -20.36 19.87 -14.20
CA GLY A 289 -20.88 20.05 -15.57
C GLY A 289 -19.81 20.47 -16.59
N GLU A 290 -18.54 20.47 -16.22
CA GLU A 290 -17.41 20.86 -17.08
C GLU A 290 -16.96 19.72 -18.00
N LEU A 291 -17.37 18.48 -17.71
CA LEU A 291 -17.03 17.30 -18.49
C LEU A 291 -18.28 16.43 -18.73
N SER A 292 -18.44 15.95 -19.97
CA SER A 292 -19.60 15.13 -20.31
C SER A 292 -19.58 13.79 -19.54
N PRO A 293 -20.75 13.23 -19.17
CA PRO A 293 -20.80 11.96 -18.46
C PRO A 293 -20.13 10.79 -19.22
N SER A 294 -20.25 10.76 -20.55
CA SER A 294 -19.63 9.72 -21.38
C SER A 294 -18.11 9.87 -21.42
N THR A 295 -17.59 11.09 -21.52
CA THR A 295 -16.15 11.37 -21.43
C THR A 295 -15.59 10.98 -20.06
N MET A 296 -16.34 11.22 -18.98
CA MET A 296 -15.95 10.85 -17.62
C MET A 296 -15.85 9.33 -17.47
N GLN A 297 -16.86 8.58 -17.93
CA GLN A 297 -16.83 7.12 -17.88
C GLN A 297 -15.64 6.54 -18.66
N LEU A 298 -15.38 7.04 -19.87
CA LEU A 298 -14.22 6.64 -20.65
C LEU A 298 -12.91 6.96 -19.94
N ALA A 299 -12.77 8.14 -19.35
CA ALA A 299 -11.58 8.52 -18.60
C ALA A 299 -11.33 7.57 -17.40
N VAL A 300 -12.39 7.21 -16.65
CA VAL A 300 -12.31 6.27 -15.53
C VAL A 300 -11.94 4.86 -16.00
N LEU A 301 -12.52 4.37 -17.10
CA LEU A 301 -12.21 3.05 -17.66
C LEU A 301 -10.77 2.98 -18.19
N LEU A 302 -10.30 4.03 -18.87
CA LEU A 302 -8.93 4.12 -19.35
C LEU A 302 -7.96 4.17 -18.17
N ALA A 303 -8.24 4.96 -17.13
CA ALA A 303 -7.43 4.99 -15.92
C ALA A 303 -7.38 3.63 -15.21
N PHE A 304 -8.53 2.95 -15.07
CA PHE A 304 -8.61 1.61 -14.50
C PHE A 304 -7.83 0.56 -15.32
N SER A 305 -7.86 0.68 -16.65
CA SER A 305 -7.12 -0.19 -17.57
C SER A 305 -5.61 0.04 -17.47
N SER A 306 -5.18 1.30 -17.43
CA SER A 306 -3.78 1.67 -17.20
C SER A 306 -3.26 1.13 -15.87
N ASN A 307 -4.03 1.25 -14.79
CA ASN A 307 -3.69 0.65 -13.50
C ASN A 307 -3.54 -0.87 -13.60
N THR A 308 -4.43 -1.52 -14.36
CA THR A 308 -4.36 -2.96 -14.62
C THR A 308 -3.05 -3.34 -15.34
N VAL A 309 -2.63 -2.55 -16.33
CA VAL A 309 -1.32 -2.74 -17.00
C VAL A 309 -0.17 -2.59 -16.01
N ALA A 310 -0.17 -1.53 -15.19
CA ALA A 310 0.87 -1.34 -14.18
C ALA A 310 0.97 -2.53 -13.21
N LYS A 311 -0.17 -3.09 -12.78
CA LYS A 311 -0.24 -4.28 -11.94
C LYS A 311 0.28 -5.55 -12.63
N MET A 312 -0.01 -5.73 -13.92
CA MET A 312 0.51 -6.85 -14.70
C MET A 312 2.03 -6.77 -14.78
N VAL A 313 2.58 -5.59 -15.08
CA VAL A 313 4.02 -5.36 -15.11
C VAL A 313 4.64 -5.64 -13.73
N ALA A 314 4.01 -5.14 -12.65
CA ALA A 314 4.43 -5.44 -11.28
C ALA A 314 4.49 -6.95 -10.99
N ALA A 315 3.46 -7.69 -11.42
CA ALA A 315 3.36 -9.13 -11.18
C ALA A 315 4.46 -9.90 -11.91
N TYR A 316 4.73 -9.57 -13.17
CA TYR A 316 5.81 -10.21 -13.94
C TYR A 316 7.20 -9.84 -13.41
N ALA A 317 7.43 -8.56 -13.11
CA ALA A 317 8.73 -8.08 -12.63
C ALA A 317 9.10 -8.69 -11.26
N ALA A 318 8.13 -8.81 -10.36
CA ALA A 318 8.38 -9.31 -9.01
C ALA A 318 8.30 -10.84 -8.90
N GLY A 319 7.27 -11.46 -9.48
CA GLY A 319 6.95 -12.89 -9.28
C GLY A 319 7.33 -13.81 -10.43
N GLY A 320 7.80 -13.27 -11.56
CA GLY A 320 8.12 -14.05 -12.77
C GLY A 320 6.88 -14.58 -13.50
N SER A 321 7.09 -15.34 -14.58
CA SER A 321 6.03 -15.76 -15.52
C SER A 321 4.91 -16.58 -14.88
N ALA A 322 5.23 -17.44 -13.91
CA ALA A 322 4.25 -18.35 -13.34
C ALA A 322 3.31 -17.70 -12.31
N TYR A 323 3.73 -16.62 -11.67
CA TYR A 323 2.87 -15.76 -10.86
C TYR A 323 2.21 -14.69 -11.73
N GLY A 324 3.01 -13.99 -12.54
CA GLY A 324 2.58 -12.93 -13.45
C GLY A 324 1.47 -13.37 -14.41
N GLY A 325 1.60 -14.53 -15.04
CA GLY A 325 0.56 -15.05 -15.95
C GLY A 325 -0.77 -15.33 -15.26
N ARG A 326 -0.76 -15.91 -14.06
CA ARG A 326 -1.99 -16.19 -13.30
C ARG A 326 -2.68 -14.92 -12.83
N VAL A 327 -1.91 -13.98 -12.26
CA VAL A 327 -2.44 -12.69 -11.81
C VAL A 327 -3.00 -11.91 -13.01
N SER A 328 -2.23 -11.82 -14.10
CA SER A 328 -2.61 -11.08 -15.30
C SER A 328 -3.86 -11.63 -15.96
N ALA A 329 -4.03 -12.96 -16.04
CA ALA A 329 -5.25 -13.55 -16.57
C ALA A 329 -6.50 -13.08 -15.78
N GLY A 330 -6.44 -13.06 -14.45
CA GLY A 330 -7.54 -12.56 -13.63
C GLY A 330 -7.73 -11.05 -13.76
N LEU A 331 -6.64 -10.27 -13.82
CA LEU A 331 -6.72 -8.82 -14.03
C LEU A 331 -7.35 -8.46 -15.38
N LEU A 332 -7.00 -9.18 -16.45
CA LEU A 332 -7.61 -9.01 -17.76
C LEU A 332 -9.10 -9.35 -17.73
N LEU A 333 -9.51 -10.43 -17.06
CA LEU A 333 -10.92 -10.76 -16.88
C LEU A 333 -11.68 -9.64 -16.15
N VAL A 334 -11.09 -9.07 -15.09
CA VAL A 334 -11.69 -7.94 -14.36
C VAL A 334 -11.81 -6.71 -15.26
N ALA A 335 -10.75 -6.34 -16.00
CA ALA A 335 -10.79 -5.21 -16.92
C ALA A 335 -11.82 -5.43 -18.05
N LEU A 336 -11.84 -6.60 -18.66
CA LEU A 336 -12.81 -6.97 -19.70
C LEU A 336 -14.24 -6.95 -19.17
N SER A 337 -14.47 -7.37 -17.93
CA SER A 337 -15.79 -7.30 -17.30
C SER A 337 -16.27 -5.86 -17.10
N ALA A 338 -15.36 -4.93 -16.77
CA ALA A 338 -15.66 -3.50 -16.69
C ALA A 338 -16.03 -2.96 -18.08
N TRP A 339 -15.20 -3.20 -19.09
CA TRP A 339 -15.44 -2.75 -20.46
C TRP A 339 -16.72 -3.35 -21.05
N GLY A 340 -16.95 -4.65 -20.87
CA GLY A 340 -18.16 -5.32 -21.34
C GLY A 340 -19.42 -4.78 -20.69
N SER A 341 -19.40 -4.51 -19.38
CA SER A 341 -20.51 -3.90 -18.68
C SER A 341 -20.77 -2.46 -19.14
N TRP A 342 -19.72 -1.67 -19.36
CA TRP A 342 -19.87 -0.32 -19.91
C TRP A 342 -20.43 -0.33 -21.33
N TRP A 343 -20.04 -1.27 -22.17
CA TRP A 343 -20.60 -1.37 -23.52
C TRP A 343 -22.11 -1.68 -23.48
N LEU A 344 -22.54 -2.56 -22.56
CA LEU A 344 -23.94 -2.96 -22.40
C LEU A 344 -24.83 -1.89 -21.74
N TRP A 345 -24.31 -1.11 -20.80
CA TRP A 345 -25.11 -0.18 -19.97
C TRP A 345 -24.68 1.28 -20.00
N GLY A 346 -23.48 1.57 -20.52
CA GLY A 346 -22.87 2.89 -20.54
C GLY A 346 -22.70 3.50 -21.93
N SER A 347 -22.97 2.76 -23.02
CA SER A 347 -22.98 3.37 -24.35
C SER A 347 -24.18 4.32 -24.48
N PRO A 348 -23.98 5.55 -24.99
CA PRO A 348 -25.09 6.43 -25.30
C PRO A 348 -25.87 5.80 -26.46
N GLY A 349 -27.08 5.32 -26.16
CA GLY A 349 -28.13 5.17 -27.16
C GLY A 349 -28.66 6.53 -27.58
#